data_AF-A0A1F9LNL0-F1
#
_entry.id   AF-A0A1F9LNL0-F1
#
_cell.length_a   1.000
_cell.length_b   1.000
_cell.length_c   1.000
_cell.angle_alpha   90.00
_cell.angle_beta   90.00
_cell.angle_gamma   90.00
#
_symmetry.space_group_name_H-M   'P 1'
#
loop_
_entity.id
_entity.type
_entity.pdbx_description
1 polymer ?
#
loop_
_entity_poly.entity_id
_entity_poly.type
_entity_poly.pdbx_seq_one_letter_code
_entity_poly.pdbx_strand_id
1 'polypeptide(L)'
;MFSVQELIEIAVRIEENGARFYQAAARAAVEIEAELLFAYLADEEERHRETFAALLDGAGSEAHFETYVGEHDAYLVAYADNLVFAESEAAMELAAAGGPAAVSFAMQRELESIQFYQELKKYLPETRHALLETIVAEEKDHYARLANLKKSYR
;
A
#
# COMPACT_ATOMS: atom_id res chain seq x y z
N MET A 1 -6.97 -8.23 -20.72
CA MET A 1 -6.88 -9.55 -20.08
C MET A 1 -5.82 -9.39 -19.04
N PHE A 2 -6.17 -9.47 -17.75
CA PHE A 2 -5.22 -9.13 -16.69
C PHE A 2 -4.51 -10.38 -16.16
N SER A 3 -3.24 -10.22 -15.86
CA SER A 3 -2.34 -11.23 -15.34
C SER A 3 -2.07 -10.99 -13.86
N VAL A 4 -1.67 -12.05 -13.16
CA VAL A 4 -1.25 -11.92 -11.75
C VAL A 4 -0.04 -10.99 -11.62
N GLN A 5 0.82 -10.97 -12.64
CA GLN A 5 1.95 -10.04 -12.74
C GLN A 5 1.49 -8.58 -12.71
N GLU A 6 0.48 -8.20 -13.49
CA GLU A 6 -0.08 -6.84 -13.46
C GLU A 6 -0.64 -6.47 -12.08
N LEU A 7 -1.28 -7.42 -11.37
CA LEU A 7 -1.75 -7.15 -10.00
C LEU A 7 -0.59 -6.96 -9.01
N ILE A 8 0.52 -7.67 -9.17
CA ILE A 8 1.72 -7.47 -8.35
C ILE A 8 2.40 -6.13 -8.72
N GLU A 9 2.46 -5.76 -9.99
CA GLU A 9 2.95 -4.44 -10.43
C GLU A 9 2.13 -3.30 -9.84
N ILE A 10 0.81 -3.48 -9.72
CA ILE A 10 -0.06 -2.55 -9.01
C ILE A 10 0.33 -2.49 -7.53
N ALA A 11 0.56 -3.63 -6.86
CA ALA A 11 0.99 -3.64 -5.45
C ALA A 11 2.29 -2.82 -5.26
N VAL A 12 3.27 -3.01 -6.15
CA VAL A 12 4.51 -2.21 -6.15
C VAL A 12 4.22 -0.71 -6.25
N ARG A 13 3.29 -0.31 -7.11
CA ARG A 13 2.90 1.10 -7.29
C ARG A 13 2.15 1.67 -6.08
N ILE A 14 1.30 0.87 -5.44
CA ILE A 14 0.60 1.29 -4.21
C ILE A 14 1.63 1.65 -3.13
N GLU A 15 2.61 0.77 -2.90
CA GLU A 15 3.68 0.97 -1.91
C GLU A 15 4.62 2.13 -2.29
N GLU A 16 4.98 2.27 -3.57
CA GLU A 16 5.78 3.41 -4.05
C GLU A 16 5.09 4.75 -3.76
N ASN A 17 3.77 4.79 -3.99
CA ASN A 17 2.95 5.96 -3.76
C ASN A 17 2.78 6.24 -2.25
N GLY A 18 2.57 5.20 -1.44
CA GLY A 18 2.54 5.30 0.03
C GLY A 18 3.83 5.86 0.60
N ALA A 19 4.98 5.32 0.18
CA ALA A 19 6.30 5.81 0.56
C ALA A 19 6.48 7.30 0.23
N ARG A 20 6.13 7.71 -0.99
CA ARG A 20 6.22 9.12 -1.43
C ARG A 20 5.30 10.04 -0.61
N PHE A 21 4.07 9.60 -0.36
CA PHE A 21 3.11 10.33 0.47
C PHE A 21 3.68 10.52 1.89
N TYR A 22 4.15 9.47 2.53
CA TYR A 22 4.67 9.52 3.89
C TYR A 22 5.95 10.33 4.01
N GLN A 23 6.85 10.27 3.03
CA GLN A 23 8.02 11.14 2.97
C GLN A 23 7.63 12.62 2.91
N ALA A 24 6.59 12.97 2.14
CA ALA A 24 6.09 14.34 2.07
C ALA A 24 5.41 14.77 3.38
N ALA A 25 4.58 13.89 3.96
CA ALA A 25 3.90 14.14 5.24
C ALA A 25 4.89 14.31 6.40
N ALA A 26 5.97 13.52 6.44
CA ALA A 26 7.03 13.65 7.43
C ALA A 26 7.71 15.03 7.34
N ARG A 27 8.06 15.50 6.14
CA ARG A 27 8.67 16.82 5.93
C ARG A 27 7.75 17.99 6.30
N ALA A 28 6.44 17.79 6.22
CA ALA A 28 5.43 18.79 6.54
C ALA A 28 4.95 18.73 8.01
N ALA A 29 5.30 17.68 8.74
CA ALA A 29 4.87 17.49 10.11
C ALA A 29 5.46 18.57 11.03
N VAL A 30 4.60 19.17 11.86
CA VAL A 30 5.01 20.16 12.88
C VAL A 30 5.38 19.48 14.19
N GLU A 31 4.64 18.42 14.54
CA GLU A 31 4.85 17.66 15.76
C GLU A 31 5.85 16.53 15.53
N ILE A 32 6.84 16.42 16.41
CA ILE A 32 7.91 15.40 16.30
C ILE A 32 7.36 13.98 16.28
N GLU A 33 6.26 13.70 17.00
CA GLU A 33 5.61 12.40 17.00
C GLU A 33 5.06 12.04 15.60
N ALA A 34 4.49 13.02 14.89
CA ALA A 34 3.97 12.82 13.54
C ALA A 34 5.11 12.66 12.52
N GLU A 35 6.16 13.48 12.62
CA GLU A 35 7.35 13.37 11.76
C GLU A 35 7.96 11.97 11.87
N LEU A 36 8.20 11.50 13.09
CA LEU A 36 8.80 10.18 13.34
C LEU A 36 7.91 9.04 12.86
N LEU A 37 6.58 9.12 13.07
CA LEU A 37 5.68 8.09 12.59
C LEU A 37 5.65 8.05 11.06
N PHE A 38 5.52 9.19 10.39
CA PHE A 38 5.49 9.20 8.92
C PHE A 38 6.83 8.79 8.31
N ALA A 39 7.97 9.16 8.91
CA ALA A 39 9.27 8.68 8.45
C ALA A 39 9.39 7.15 8.59
N TYR A 40 8.95 6.60 9.72
CA TYR A 40 8.88 5.15 9.91
C TYR A 40 8.01 4.48 8.84
N LEU A 41 6.78 4.97 8.63
CA LEU A 41 5.87 4.40 7.64
C LEU A 41 6.46 4.46 6.22
N ALA A 42 7.10 5.56 5.83
CA ALA A 42 7.77 5.65 4.54
C ALA A 42 8.84 4.56 4.32
N ASP A 43 9.59 4.21 5.36
CA ASP A 43 10.59 3.14 5.29
C ASP A 43 9.92 1.75 5.24
N GLU A 44 8.80 1.55 5.93
CA GLU A 44 8.05 0.29 5.87
C GLU A 44 7.49 0.03 4.46
N GLU A 45 6.85 1.03 3.84
CA GLU A 45 6.31 0.94 2.47
C GLU A 45 7.41 0.65 1.45
N GLU A 46 8.60 1.25 1.60
CA GLU A 46 9.71 0.96 0.68
C GLU A 46 10.15 -0.51 0.77
N ARG A 47 10.15 -1.12 1.96
CA ARG A 47 10.44 -2.56 2.11
C ARG A 47 9.31 -3.42 1.55
N HIS A 48 8.06 -3.00 1.68
CA HIS A 48 6.92 -3.69 1.06
C HIS A 48 7.01 -3.62 -0.46
N ARG A 49 7.33 -2.45 -1.02
CA ARG A 49 7.62 -2.24 -2.45
C ARG A 49 8.69 -3.20 -2.96
N GLU A 50 9.82 -3.29 -2.25
CA GLU A 50 10.91 -4.23 -2.56
C GLU A 50 10.44 -5.69 -2.49
N THR A 51 9.61 -6.02 -1.51
CA THR A 51 9.04 -7.36 -1.32
C THR A 51 8.14 -7.76 -2.48
N PHE A 52 7.24 -6.87 -2.93
CA PHE A 52 6.40 -7.12 -4.10
C PHE A 52 7.22 -7.15 -5.40
N ALA A 53 8.23 -6.29 -5.55
CA ALA A 53 9.13 -6.32 -6.70
C ALA A 53 9.90 -7.66 -6.78
N ALA A 54 10.36 -8.20 -5.66
CA ALA A 54 11.02 -9.50 -5.61
C ALA A 54 10.09 -10.66 -6.00
N LEU A 55 8.77 -10.53 -5.81
CA LEU A 55 7.80 -11.51 -6.31
C LEU A 55 7.74 -11.53 -7.85
N LEU A 56 7.94 -10.39 -8.52
CA LEU A 56 8.03 -10.30 -9.98
C LEU A 56 9.33 -10.91 -10.51
N ASP A 57 10.44 -10.82 -9.79
CA ASP A 57 11.71 -11.41 -10.22
C ASP A 57 11.74 -12.94 -10.01
N GLY A 58 11.21 -13.41 -8.88
CA GLY A 58 11.09 -14.85 -8.58
C GLY A 58 10.06 -15.59 -9.45
N ALA A 59 9.11 -14.85 -10.03
CA ALA A 59 8.11 -15.33 -10.97
C ALA A 59 8.71 -16.04 -12.20
N GLY A 60 9.89 -15.63 -12.64
CA GLY A 60 10.52 -16.11 -13.88
C GLY A 60 11.06 -17.54 -13.82
N SER A 61 11.19 -18.15 -12.64
CA SER A 61 11.82 -19.48 -12.49
C SER A 61 10.96 -20.59 -11.87
N GLU A 62 9.87 -20.27 -11.14
CA GLU A 62 9.11 -21.30 -10.40
C GLU A 62 7.59 -21.28 -10.54
N ALA A 63 6.96 -20.26 -11.13
CA ALA A 63 5.50 -20.14 -11.05
C ALA A 63 4.84 -20.04 -12.42
N HIS A 64 4.20 -21.15 -12.82
CA HIS A 64 2.89 -21.04 -13.47
C HIS A 64 1.96 -20.33 -12.48
N PHE A 65 2.01 -18.99 -12.39
CA PHE A 65 0.86 -18.25 -11.88
C PHE A 65 -0.32 -18.74 -12.70
N GLU A 66 -1.45 -19.07 -12.06
CA GLU A 66 -2.66 -19.31 -12.83
C GLU A 66 -2.87 -18.07 -13.70
N THR A 67 -2.68 -18.26 -15.01
CA THR A 67 -2.33 -17.20 -15.97
C THR A 67 -3.46 -16.20 -16.22
N TYR A 68 -4.53 -16.28 -15.42
CA TYR A 68 -5.77 -15.61 -15.73
C TYR A 68 -6.51 -15.16 -14.48
N VAL A 69 -6.47 -13.85 -14.27
CA VAL A 69 -7.50 -13.12 -13.54
C VAL A 69 -8.70 -13.08 -14.49
N GLY A 70 -9.74 -13.86 -14.20
CA GLY A 70 -10.87 -14.02 -15.11
C GLY A 70 -11.56 -12.72 -15.49
N GLU A 71 -12.31 -12.69 -16.60
CA GLU A 71 -13.22 -11.57 -16.97
C GLU A 71 -14.15 -11.13 -15.82
N HIS A 72 -14.37 -11.99 -14.82
CA HIS A 72 -15.22 -11.73 -13.65
C HIS A 72 -14.56 -10.84 -12.58
N ASP A 73 -13.27 -10.55 -12.70
CA ASP A 73 -12.49 -9.81 -11.70
C ASP A 73 -12.08 -8.41 -12.17
N ALA A 74 -12.77 -7.87 -13.18
CA ALA A 74 -12.62 -6.48 -13.63
C ALA A 74 -12.78 -5.46 -12.48
N TYR A 75 -13.51 -5.84 -11.41
CA TYR A 75 -13.57 -5.07 -10.17
C TYR A 75 -12.20 -4.87 -9.53
N LEU A 76 -11.38 -5.92 -9.40
CA LEU A 76 -10.10 -5.84 -8.68
C LEU A 76 -9.12 -4.92 -9.41
N VAL A 77 -9.12 -5.00 -10.74
CA VAL A 77 -8.34 -4.11 -11.59
C VAL A 77 -8.83 -2.67 -11.49
N ALA A 78 -10.14 -2.44 -11.61
CA ALA A 78 -10.69 -1.08 -11.50
C ALA A 78 -10.45 -0.48 -10.10
N TYR A 79 -10.50 -1.31 -9.06
CA TYR A 79 -10.20 -0.94 -7.69
C TYR A 79 -8.72 -0.57 -7.52
N ALA A 80 -7.82 -1.41 -8.04
CA ALA A 80 -6.39 -1.18 -8.11
C ALA A 80 -6.02 0.11 -8.85
N ASP A 81 -6.58 0.31 -10.05
CA ASP A 81 -6.36 1.51 -10.83
C ASP A 81 -6.77 2.74 -10.02
N ASN A 82 -7.96 2.72 -9.40
CA ASN A 82 -8.42 3.84 -8.58
C ASN A 82 -7.50 4.11 -7.36
N LEU A 83 -6.97 3.05 -6.75
CA LEU A 83 -5.99 3.12 -5.66
C LEU A 83 -4.70 3.83 -6.11
N VAL A 84 -4.14 3.42 -7.25
CA VAL A 84 -2.93 4.03 -7.82
C VAL A 84 -3.20 5.48 -8.25
N PHE A 85 -4.34 5.75 -8.91
CA PHE A 85 -4.73 7.09 -9.33
C PHE A 85 -5.08 8.03 -8.17
N ALA A 86 -5.43 7.50 -7.00
CA ALA A 86 -5.67 8.30 -5.81
C ALA A 86 -4.40 9.05 -5.32
N GLU A 87 -3.20 8.67 -5.80
CA GLU A 87 -1.97 9.47 -5.67
C GLU A 87 -1.96 10.64 -6.68
N SER A 88 -2.96 11.51 -6.55
CA SER A 88 -3.09 12.73 -7.34
C SER A 88 -2.22 13.86 -6.77
N GLU A 89 -2.05 14.93 -7.53
CA GLU A 89 -1.46 16.19 -7.04
C GLU A 89 -2.14 16.64 -5.72
N ALA A 90 -3.45 16.43 -5.60
CA ALA A 90 -4.19 16.73 -4.37
C ALA A 90 -3.78 15.87 -3.17
N ALA A 91 -3.38 14.61 -3.37
CA ALA A 91 -2.87 13.77 -2.28
C ALA A 91 -1.50 14.28 -1.79
N MET A 92 -0.64 14.73 -2.71
CA MET A 92 0.66 15.31 -2.37
C MET A 92 0.51 16.70 -1.72
N GLU A 93 -0.44 17.51 -2.18
CA GLU A 93 -0.80 18.77 -1.52
C GLU A 93 -1.31 18.53 -0.10
N LEU A 94 -2.13 17.50 0.09
CA LEU A 94 -2.63 17.12 1.40
C LEU A 94 -1.50 16.63 2.32
N ALA A 95 -0.58 15.81 1.81
CA ALA A 95 0.62 15.38 2.54
C ALA A 95 1.45 16.60 2.97
N ALA A 96 1.69 17.54 2.06
CA ALA A 96 2.45 18.75 2.30
C ALA A 96 1.75 19.73 3.26
N ALA A 97 0.41 19.68 3.37
CA ALA A 97 -0.34 20.44 4.36
C ALA A 97 -0.30 19.80 5.76
N GLY A 98 -0.10 18.48 5.84
CA GLY A 98 -0.01 17.73 7.09
C GLY A 98 -1.30 17.73 7.92
N GLY A 99 -1.14 17.53 9.23
CA GLY A 99 -2.24 17.62 10.20
C GLY A 99 -3.28 16.49 10.11
N PRO A 100 -4.46 16.67 10.75
CA PRO A 100 -5.43 15.59 10.93
C PRO A 100 -6.09 15.11 9.63
N ALA A 101 -6.13 15.95 8.60
CA ALA A 101 -6.65 15.58 7.29
C ALA A 101 -5.68 14.64 6.56
N ALA A 102 -4.37 14.92 6.57
CA ALA A 102 -3.35 14.03 6.04
C ALA A 102 -3.34 12.67 6.76
N VAL A 103 -3.45 12.66 8.09
CA VAL A 103 -3.55 11.40 8.86
C VAL A 103 -4.82 10.62 8.48
N SER A 104 -5.95 11.29 8.28
CA SER A 104 -7.19 10.62 7.89
C SER A 104 -7.11 10.01 6.50
N PHE A 105 -6.41 10.69 5.57
CA PHE A 105 -6.15 10.16 4.24
C PHE A 105 -5.21 8.96 4.29
N ALA A 106 -4.10 9.05 5.03
CA ALA A 106 -3.19 7.94 5.26
C ALA A 106 -3.92 6.69 5.77
N MET A 107 -4.74 6.84 6.83
CA MET A 107 -5.55 5.73 7.36
C MET A 107 -6.47 5.09 6.31
N GLN A 108 -7.03 5.89 5.39
CA GLN A 108 -7.87 5.36 4.32
C GLN A 108 -7.04 4.58 3.29
N ARG A 109 -5.80 5.00 3.02
CA ARG A 109 -4.88 4.31 2.13
C ARG A 109 -4.48 2.95 2.69
N GLU A 110 -4.08 2.88 3.96
CA GLU A 110 -3.80 1.63 4.65
C GLU A 110 -4.93 0.60 4.50
N LEU A 111 -6.19 1.05 4.72
CA LEU A 111 -7.34 0.17 4.64
C LEU A 111 -7.56 -0.38 3.23
N GLU A 112 -7.28 0.43 2.21
CA GLU A 112 -7.42 0.03 0.82
C GLU A 112 -6.29 -0.90 0.37
N SER A 113 -5.04 -0.65 0.80
CA SER A 113 -3.91 -1.57 0.62
C SER A 113 -4.22 -2.95 1.24
N ILE A 114 -4.70 -2.97 2.49
CA ILE A 114 -5.13 -4.19 3.19
C ILE A 114 -6.18 -4.96 2.38
N GLN A 115 -7.20 -4.27 1.87
CA GLN A 115 -8.25 -4.91 1.07
C GLN A 115 -7.67 -5.46 -0.23
N PHE A 116 -6.84 -4.69 -0.92
CA PHE A 116 -6.21 -5.12 -2.17
C PHE A 116 -5.34 -6.37 -1.96
N TYR A 117 -4.50 -6.41 -0.91
CA TYR A 117 -3.62 -7.56 -0.64
C TYR A 117 -4.41 -8.82 -0.24
N GLN A 118 -5.52 -8.67 0.47
CA GLN A 118 -6.40 -9.80 0.77
C GLN A 118 -7.01 -10.41 -0.49
N GLU A 119 -7.35 -9.58 -1.49
CA GLU A 119 -7.86 -10.03 -2.78
C GLU A 119 -6.73 -10.64 -3.64
N LEU A 120 -5.56 -10.01 -3.69
CA LEU A 120 -4.37 -10.49 -4.41
C LEU A 120 -3.98 -11.91 -4.00
N LYS A 121 -4.10 -12.24 -2.70
CA LYS A 121 -3.77 -13.58 -2.17
C LYS A 121 -4.46 -14.72 -2.92
N LYS A 122 -5.68 -14.50 -3.43
CA LYS A 122 -6.47 -15.52 -4.15
C LYS A 122 -5.82 -15.97 -5.46
N TYR A 123 -4.94 -15.14 -6.03
CA TYR A 123 -4.29 -15.36 -7.31
C TYR A 123 -2.84 -15.82 -7.19
N LEU A 124 -2.33 -15.91 -5.96
CA LEU A 124 -0.96 -16.34 -5.68
C LEU A 124 -0.91 -17.79 -5.20
N PRO A 125 0.17 -18.54 -5.49
CA PRO A 125 0.34 -19.88 -4.95
C PRO A 125 0.43 -19.85 -3.42
N GLU A 126 -0.02 -20.91 -2.76
CA GLU A 126 -0.05 -21.02 -1.29
C GLU A 126 1.32 -20.75 -0.63
N THR A 127 2.42 -21.09 -1.33
CA THR A 127 3.79 -20.82 -0.88
C THR A 127 4.09 -19.34 -0.66
N ARG A 128 3.28 -18.43 -1.22
CA ARG A 128 3.40 -16.98 -1.08
C ARG A 128 2.36 -16.37 -0.14
N HIS A 129 1.38 -17.14 0.35
CA HIS A 129 0.30 -16.61 1.20
C HIS A 129 0.82 -16.06 2.53
N ALA A 130 1.75 -16.75 3.16
CA ALA A 130 2.35 -16.32 4.43
C ALA A 130 3.04 -14.95 4.31
N LEU A 131 3.64 -14.67 3.16
CA LEU A 131 4.25 -13.37 2.87
C LEU A 131 3.20 -12.26 2.85
N LEU A 132 2.11 -12.43 2.11
CA LEU A 132 1.02 -11.44 2.05
C LEU A 132 0.33 -11.28 3.39
N GLU A 133 0.15 -12.35 4.16
CA GLU A 133 -0.43 -12.27 5.49
C GLU A 133 0.44 -11.48 6.47
N THR A 134 1.76 -11.52 6.29
CA THR A 134 2.70 -10.69 7.05
C THR A 134 2.53 -9.22 6.71
N ILE A 135 2.55 -8.86 5.41
CA ILE A 135 2.34 -7.47 4.96
C ILE A 135 0.97 -6.95 5.43
N VAL A 136 -0.11 -7.73 5.26
CA VAL A 136 -1.45 -7.35 5.73
C VAL A 136 -1.51 -7.14 7.26
N ALA A 137 -0.69 -7.85 8.03
CA ALA A 137 -0.61 -7.64 9.48
C ALA A 137 0.13 -6.33 9.83
N GLU A 138 1.20 -6.02 9.09
CA GLU A 138 1.96 -4.77 9.23
C GLU A 138 1.11 -3.55 8.88
N GLU A 139 0.36 -3.58 7.78
CA GLU A 139 -0.54 -2.49 7.36
C GLU A 139 -1.67 -2.23 8.38
N LYS A 140 -2.14 -3.29 9.05
CA LYS A 140 -3.10 -3.14 10.17
C LYS A 140 -2.46 -2.43 11.37
N ASP A 141 -1.17 -2.67 11.62
CA ASP A 141 -0.42 -1.97 12.65
C ASP A 141 -0.18 -0.50 12.25
N HIS A 142 0.15 -0.23 10.99
CA HIS A 142 0.26 1.12 10.44
C HIS A 142 -1.02 1.92 10.66
N TYR A 143 -2.17 1.36 10.24
CA TYR A 143 -3.48 1.94 10.49
C TYR A 143 -3.72 2.23 11.99
N ALA A 144 -3.38 1.29 12.86
CA ALA A 144 -3.56 1.45 14.31
C ALA A 144 -2.71 2.59 14.89
N ARG A 145 -1.46 2.71 14.43
CA ARG A 145 -0.55 3.81 14.82
C ARG A 145 -1.08 5.16 14.33
N LEU A 146 -1.50 5.25 13.07
CA LEU A 146 -2.11 6.47 12.52
C LEU A 146 -3.40 6.84 13.27
N ALA A 147 -4.23 5.86 13.61
CA ALA A 147 -5.44 6.07 14.40
C ALA A 147 -5.13 6.59 15.81
N ASN A 148 -4.00 6.20 16.40
CA ASN A 148 -3.54 6.73 17.68
C ASN A 148 -2.99 8.16 17.52
N LEU A 149 -2.15 8.41 16.52
CA LEU A 149 -1.67 9.76 16.20
C LEU A 149 -2.85 10.72 15.95
N LYS A 150 -3.89 10.28 15.24
CA LYS A 150 -5.09 11.12 15.00
C LYS A 150 -5.76 11.60 16.29
N LYS A 151 -5.65 10.85 17.40
CA LYS A 151 -6.23 11.25 18.69
C LYS A 151 -5.44 12.37 19.38
N SER A 152 -4.18 12.62 19.01
CA SER A 152 -3.39 13.72 19.57
C SER A 152 -3.77 15.08 18.99
N TYR A 153 -4.42 15.13 17.81
CA TYR A 153 -4.97 16.34 17.19
C TYR A 153 -6.32 16.81 17.79
N ARG A 154 -6.65 16.40 19.02
CA ARG A 154 -7.90 16.74 19.70
C ARG A 154 -7.91 18.15 20.27
#